data_AF-A0A8C8CBG3-F1
#
_entry.id   AF-A0A8C8CBG3-F1
#
_cell.length_a   1.000
_cell.length_b   1.000
_cell.length_c   1.000
_cell.angle_alpha   90.00
_cell.angle_beta   90.00
_cell.angle_gamma   90.00
#
_symmetry.space_group_name_H-M   'P 1'
#
loop_
_entity.id
_entity.type
_entity.pdbx_description
1 polymer ?
#
loop_
_entity_poly.entity_id
_entity_poly.type
_entity_poly.pdbx_seq_one_letter_code
_entity_poly.pdbx_strand_id
1 'polypeptide(L)'
;MSVPGNPSSQSFKLSHVEQRVHSPLKRRELSNTFHFEIVSQPFNLSTMDLTSGIEKMCVGQQPVFPGVRGATCLSCKGICSGFIPHSWRKVCTVCGCSVEDHGSSCDLDDDHKIGRLLADSKYAHLTAKVKGIRVYKRNRMVVTNSVVSKKDPTFNTITYDWAPPGLTQKLAMLYMALVPEEKRPVAGTEGAMYRRRQLMRQLPVYDQDPSLCNGSLSEDQLQAMSVFMKCYKEEALGVGEVALPGEGGANPPPVIKGHRQKNGAVTGGPRKAPIIQSDPNTTSTNGTDDHYKKSKYHCSGCGELTPLDSPVVYAEGAGYDKQWHPTCFVCSECGEALVDLVYFWKEGELLCGRHYCQRTRPRCAGCDELIFCEDYKKGIDSRAWHQDHYCCWRCGQGLDSPCSCPQTPYPSPV
;
A
#
# COMPACT_ATOMS: atom_id res chain seq x y z
N MET A 1 93.49 -30.22 0.57
CA MET A 1 92.91 -29.97 -0.77
C MET A 1 92.39 -28.54 -0.80
N SER A 2 92.54 -27.89 -1.95
CA SER A 2 92.71 -26.45 -2.17
C SER A 2 91.51 -25.54 -1.87
N VAL A 3 91.84 -24.27 -1.62
CA VAL A 3 91.02 -23.05 -1.38
C VAL A 3 90.73 -22.34 -2.74
N PRO A 4 90.11 -21.13 -2.86
CA PRO A 4 88.73 -20.64 -2.69
C PRO A 4 88.12 -19.98 -3.99
N GLY A 5 86.97 -19.27 -3.91
CA GLY A 5 86.70 -18.12 -4.81
C GLY A 5 85.24 -17.60 -4.91
N ASN A 6 84.98 -16.42 -4.32
CA ASN A 6 83.93 -15.43 -4.70
C ASN A 6 84.51 -14.53 -5.84
N PRO A 7 83.90 -13.47 -6.47
CA PRO A 7 82.70 -12.66 -6.11
C PRO A 7 81.84 -12.01 -7.28
N SER A 8 80.84 -11.19 -6.91
CA SER A 8 80.19 -9.97 -7.51
C SER A 8 80.47 -9.54 -8.99
N SER A 9 79.53 -9.00 -9.80
CA SER A 9 79.09 -7.58 -9.77
C SER A 9 78.16 -7.14 -10.96
N GLN A 10 77.22 -6.22 -10.65
CA GLN A 10 76.68 -5.02 -11.35
C GLN A 10 76.45 -4.85 -12.89
N SER A 11 75.17 -4.50 -13.21
CA SER A 11 74.61 -3.42 -14.08
C SER A 11 75.12 -3.10 -15.49
N PHE A 12 74.20 -2.86 -16.47
CA PHE A 12 74.10 -1.62 -17.28
C PHE A 12 72.77 -1.55 -18.10
N LYS A 13 72.41 -0.32 -18.51
CA LYS A 13 71.11 0.21 -18.98
C LYS A 13 70.98 0.35 -20.53
N LEU A 14 69.75 0.72 -20.97
CA LEU A 14 69.34 1.52 -22.16
C LEU A 14 69.27 0.77 -23.51
N SER A 15 68.35 1.01 -24.46
CA SER A 15 67.54 2.20 -24.80
C SER A 15 66.31 1.87 -25.70
N HIS A 16 65.29 2.75 -25.58
CA HIS A 16 64.21 3.15 -26.52
C HIS A 16 64.42 2.90 -28.03
N VAL A 17 63.32 2.68 -28.77
CA VAL A 17 62.84 3.56 -29.88
C VAL A 17 61.34 3.33 -30.15
N GLU A 18 60.65 4.45 -30.33
CA GLU A 18 59.24 4.76 -30.62
C GLU A 18 58.94 4.78 -32.14
N GLN A 19 57.67 4.54 -32.56
CA GLN A 19 56.81 5.45 -33.38
C GLN A 19 55.76 4.77 -34.31
N ARG A 20 54.51 5.30 -34.18
CA ARG A 20 53.41 5.65 -35.13
C ARG A 20 53.45 5.07 -36.57
N VAL A 21 52.33 4.84 -37.30
CA VAL A 21 51.32 5.83 -37.76
C VAL A 21 50.04 5.16 -38.36
N HIS A 22 48.94 5.93 -38.36
CA HIS A 22 47.87 6.06 -39.39
C HIS A 22 46.47 5.41 -39.22
N SER A 23 45.48 6.31 -39.08
CA SER A 23 44.04 6.21 -39.39
C SER A 23 43.74 6.31 -40.90
N PRO A 24 42.52 5.94 -41.37
CA PRO A 24 41.59 7.00 -41.81
C PRO A 24 40.07 6.73 -41.60
N LEU A 25 39.30 7.83 -41.74
CA LEU A 25 37.84 7.99 -41.71
C LEU A 25 37.10 7.48 -42.98
N LYS A 26 35.84 7.03 -42.87
CA LYS A 26 34.70 7.56 -43.67
C LYS A 26 33.30 7.07 -43.22
N ARG A 27 32.37 8.03 -43.28
CA ARG A 27 30.88 8.06 -43.22
C ARG A 27 30.27 7.22 -44.37
N ARG A 28 29.00 6.77 -44.47
CA ARG A 28 27.65 7.10 -43.94
C ARG A 28 26.70 6.05 -44.57
N GLU A 29 25.62 5.59 -43.92
CA GLU A 29 24.25 5.52 -44.48
C GLU A 29 23.23 4.97 -43.46
N LEU A 30 22.03 5.53 -43.51
CA LEU A 30 20.91 5.33 -42.59
C LEU A 30 19.93 4.32 -43.19
N SER A 31 19.45 3.38 -42.38
CA SER A 31 18.10 2.83 -42.56
C SER A 31 17.48 2.55 -41.19
N ASN A 32 16.27 3.09 -41.01
CA ASN A 32 15.47 3.00 -39.80
C ASN A 32 14.76 1.65 -39.74
N THR A 33 14.99 0.89 -38.67
CA THR A 33 14.05 -0.13 -38.15
C THR A 33 14.20 -0.17 -36.64
N PHE A 34 13.14 0.21 -35.92
CA PHE A 34 13.09 0.16 -34.45
C PHE A 34 12.99 -1.29 -33.98
N HIS A 35 14.04 -1.78 -33.33
CA HIS A 35 14.05 -3.00 -32.52
C HIS A 35 14.54 -2.58 -31.13
N PHE A 36 13.72 -2.75 -30.09
CA PHE A 36 14.15 -2.52 -28.70
C PHE A 36 14.92 -3.75 -28.24
N GLU A 37 16.25 -3.61 -28.16
CA GLU A 37 17.16 -4.60 -27.58
C GLU A 37 17.58 -4.08 -26.19
N ILE A 38 17.27 -4.84 -25.14
CA ILE A 38 17.63 -4.53 -23.76
C ILE A 38 19.14 -4.81 -23.59
N VAL A 39 19.95 -3.76 -23.45
CA VAL A 39 21.36 -3.89 -23.09
C VAL A 39 21.48 -4.09 -21.58
N SER A 40 21.81 -5.31 -21.19
CA SER A 40 22.29 -5.68 -19.87
C SER A 40 23.77 -5.29 -19.74
N GLN A 41 24.11 -4.47 -18.74
CA GLN A 41 25.47 -4.44 -18.16
C GLN A 41 25.42 -4.29 -16.63
N PRO A 42 26.39 -4.89 -15.91
CA PRO A 42 26.24 -5.27 -14.51
C PRO A 42 26.70 -4.18 -13.56
N PHE A 43 25.92 -3.92 -12.51
CA PHE A 43 26.38 -3.17 -11.34
C PHE A 43 26.92 -4.14 -10.29
N ASN A 44 28.23 -4.08 -10.06
CA ASN A 44 28.88 -4.66 -8.89
C ASN A 44 28.45 -3.87 -7.64
N LEU A 45 27.76 -4.51 -6.70
CA LEU A 45 27.57 -3.99 -5.36
C LEU A 45 28.22 -4.94 -4.37
N SER A 46 29.28 -4.45 -3.73
CA SER A 46 29.99 -5.11 -2.65
C SER A 46 29.04 -5.49 -1.52
N THR A 47 29.16 -6.75 -1.10
CA THR A 47 28.49 -7.44 -0.01
C THR A 47 28.38 -6.60 1.27
N MET A 48 27.14 -6.29 1.68
CA MET A 48 26.80 -6.11 3.08
C MET A 48 25.92 -7.28 3.49
N ASP A 49 26.46 -8.02 4.46
CA ASP A 49 26.01 -9.32 4.92
C ASP A 49 24.69 -9.20 5.71
N LEU A 50 23.61 -9.72 5.14
CA LEU A 50 22.27 -9.72 5.73
C LEU A 50 21.82 -11.15 6.08
N THR A 51 22.74 -12.00 6.57
CA THR A 51 22.45 -13.43 6.81
C THR A 51 22.50 -13.88 8.27
N SER A 52 22.72 -13.01 9.26
CA SER A 52 22.88 -13.46 10.66
C SER A 52 21.61 -13.51 11.53
N GLY A 53 20.41 -13.64 10.95
CA GLY A 53 19.15 -13.48 11.69
C GLY A 53 18.06 -14.54 11.55
N ILE A 54 18.24 -15.60 10.73
CA ILE A 54 17.12 -16.49 10.34
C ILE A 54 17.37 -17.97 10.69
N GLU A 55 18.45 -18.31 11.41
CA GLU A 55 18.67 -19.69 11.86
C GLU A 55 18.31 -19.89 13.32
N LYS A 56 17.01 -20.10 13.56
CA LYS A 56 16.43 -21.06 14.53
C LYS A 56 14.93 -20.84 14.60
N MET A 57 14.17 -21.65 13.87
CA MET A 57 12.90 -22.27 14.26
C MET A 57 12.20 -22.89 13.03
N CYS A 58 12.74 -24.01 12.54
CA CYS A 58 11.98 -24.95 11.72
C CYS A 58 11.63 -26.18 12.56
N VAL A 59 10.68 -26.06 13.48
CA VAL A 59 9.92 -27.19 14.05
C VAL A 59 8.54 -26.67 14.50
N GLY A 60 7.48 -27.12 13.83
CA GLY A 60 6.08 -26.93 14.25
C GLY A 60 5.35 -25.80 13.52
N GLN A 61 4.41 -26.17 12.65
CA GLN A 61 3.44 -25.24 12.04
C GLN A 61 2.71 -24.46 13.14
N GLN A 62 3.01 -23.16 13.27
CA GLN A 62 2.16 -22.26 14.03
C GLN A 62 0.89 -21.95 13.22
N PRO A 63 -0.28 -21.84 13.85
CA PRO A 63 -1.50 -21.44 13.15
C PRO A 63 -1.31 -20.02 12.60
N VAL A 64 -1.62 -19.85 11.30
CA VAL A 64 -1.55 -18.57 10.55
C VAL A 64 -2.32 -17.43 11.24
N PHE A 65 -3.24 -17.75 12.16
CA PHE A 65 -4.00 -16.79 12.96
C PHE A 65 -4.08 -17.22 14.44
N PRO A 66 -3.06 -16.93 15.27
CA PRO A 66 -3.10 -17.19 16.70
C PRO A 66 -4.06 -16.18 17.35
N GLY A 67 -5.32 -16.56 17.55
CA GLY A 67 -6.31 -15.74 18.25
C GLY A 67 -7.77 -15.88 17.79
N VAL A 68 -8.02 -16.54 16.64
CA VAL A 68 -9.37 -16.55 16.03
C VAL A 68 -10.16 -17.83 16.33
N ARG A 69 -9.56 -18.85 16.97
CA ARG A 69 -10.28 -20.11 17.28
C ARG A 69 -11.50 -19.84 18.16
N GLY A 70 -12.67 -20.28 17.70
CA GLY A 70 -13.93 -20.13 18.44
C GLY A 70 -14.68 -18.83 18.21
N ALA A 71 -14.16 -17.92 17.38
CA ALA A 71 -14.85 -16.66 17.08
C ALA A 71 -16.09 -16.88 16.19
N THR A 72 -17.19 -16.23 16.55
CA THR A 72 -18.51 -16.40 15.91
C THR A 72 -18.50 -15.86 14.49
N CYS A 73 -19.04 -16.64 13.57
CA CYS A 73 -19.14 -16.20 12.18
C CYS A 73 -20.33 -15.26 11.99
N LEU A 74 -20.06 -14.09 11.43
CA LEU A 74 -21.02 -13.02 11.17
C LEU A 74 -21.81 -13.26 9.86
N SER A 75 -21.34 -14.18 9.01
CA SER A 75 -21.88 -14.39 7.66
C SER A 75 -22.66 -15.71 7.52
N CYS A 76 -22.28 -16.76 8.25
CA CYS A 76 -22.85 -18.10 8.05
C CYS A 76 -24.11 -18.42 8.87
N LYS A 77 -24.70 -17.44 9.58
CA LYS A 77 -25.95 -17.60 10.36
C LYS A 77 -25.98 -18.84 11.29
N GLY A 78 -24.84 -19.18 11.89
CA GLY A 78 -24.73 -20.30 12.84
C GLY A 78 -24.37 -21.66 12.24
N ILE A 79 -23.99 -21.75 10.95
CA ILE A 79 -23.50 -23.01 10.34
C ILE A 79 -22.26 -23.56 11.09
N CYS A 80 -21.41 -22.69 11.62
CA CYS A 80 -20.29 -23.06 12.47
C CYS A 80 -20.45 -22.52 13.89
N SER A 81 -19.98 -23.29 14.88
CA SER A 81 -19.90 -22.86 16.28
C SER A 81 -18.71 -21.95 16.58
N GLY A 82 -17.82 -21.75 15.61
CA GLY A 82 -16.64 -20.90 15.73
C GLY A 82 -15.69 -21.11 14.56
N PHE A 83 -14.68 -20.25 14.42
CA PHE A 83 -13.68 -20.40 13.37
C PHE A 83 -12.81 -21.63 13.58
N ILE A 84 -12.81 -22.52 12.59
CA ILE A 84 -11.89 -23.66 12.50
C ILE A 84 -11.04 -23.47 11.25
N PRO A 85 -9.80 -22.96 11.38
CA PRO A 85 -8.98 -22.62 10.22
C PRO A 85 -8.68 -23.86 9.39
N HIS A 86 -8.79 -23.73 8.07
CA HIS A 86 -8.19 -24.70 7.17
C HIS A 86 -6.66 -24.57 7.22
N SER A 87 -5.95 -25.68 6.96
CA SER A 87 -4.49 -25.74 7.02
C SER A 87 -3.79 -24.68 6.15
N TRP A 88 -4.30 -24.41 4.95
CA TRP A 88 -3.72 -23.45 4.01
C TRP A 88 -4.75 -22.50 3.36
N ARG A 89 -6.04 -22.86 3.34
CA ARG A 89 -7.09 -21.94 2.87
C ARG A 89 -7.39 -20.92 3.98
N LYS A 90 -7.43 -19.62 3.67
CA LYS A 90 -7.73 -18.56 4.66
C LYS A 90 -9.24 -18.49 4.98
N VAL A 91 -9.85 -19.65 5.20
CA VAL A 91 -11.29 -19.85 5.40
C VAL A 91 -11.56 -20.86 6.52
N CYS A 92 -12.79 -20.88 7.00
CA CYS A 92 -13.28 -21.86 7.96
C CYS A 92 -13.55 -23.21 7.27
N THR A 93 -13.06 -24.30 7.84
CA THR A 93 -13.33 -25.66 7.34
C THR A 93 -14.80 -26.06 7.43
N VAL A 94 -15.57 -25.44 8.33
CA VAL A 94 -16.99 -25.78 8.57
C VAL A 94 -17.93 -25.00 7.66
N CYS A 95 -17.86 -23.67 7.69
CA CYS A 95 -18.79 -22.83 6.92
C CYS A 95 -18.20 -22.25 5.63
N GLY A 96 -16.90 -22.38 5.39
CA GLY A 96 -16.22 -21.83 4.21
C GLY A 96 -16.05 -20.31 4.20
N CYS A 97 -16.57 -19.59 5.19
CA CYS A 97 -16.40 -18.15 5.32
C CYS A 97 -14.94 -17.78 5.60
N SER A 98 -14.53 -16.58 5.19
CA SER A 98 -13.15 -16.11 5.37
C SER A 98 -12.84 -15.88 6.86
N VAL A 99 -11.56 -15.77 7.20
CA VAL A 99 -11.13 -15.35 8.55
C VAL A 99 -11.79 -14.02 8.95
N GLU A 100 -12.06 -13.16 7.98
CA GLU A 100 -12.65 -11.83 8.16
C GLU A 100 -14.11 -11.89 8.64
N ASP A 101 -14.86 -12.88 8.15
CA ASP A 101 -16.24 -13.16 8.53
C ASP A 101 -16.38 -13.77 9.92
N HIS A 102 -15.27 -14.28 10.46
CA HIS A 102 -15.19 -14.89 11.78
C HIS A 102 -14.57 -13.97 12.83
N GLY A 103 -14.26 -12.73 12.47
CA GLY A 103 -13.22 -11.92 13.10
C GLY A 103 -13.17 -11.90 14.63
N SER A 104 -11.94 -11.85 15.12
CA SER A 104 -11.52 -11.00 16.23
C SER A 104 -10.02 -10.73 16.10
N SER A 105 -9.63 -9.84 15.17
CA SER A 105 -8.32 -9.19 15.29
C SER A 105 -8.37 -8.22 16.46
N CYS A 106 -7.32 -8.18 17.27
CA CYS A 106 -7.25 -7.16 18.31
C CYS A 106 -6.76 -5.83 17.71
N ASP A 107 -7.05 -4.74 18.40
CA ASP A 107 -6.60 -3.41 18.01
C ASP A 107 -5.07 -3.38 17.76
N LEU A 108 -4.27 -4.08 18.57
CA LEU A 108 -2.83 -4.15 18.39
C LEU A 108 -2.41 -4.84 17.08
N ASP A 109 -3.11 -5.90 16.67
CA ASP A 109 -2.83 -6.58 15.40
C ASP A 109 -3.11 -5.65 14.23
N ASP A 110 -4.20 -4.90 14.29
CA ASP A 110 -4.57 -3.93 13.27
C ASP A 110 -3.55 -2.78 13.20
N ASP A 111 -3.05 -2.32 14.35
CA ASP A 111 -1.98 -1.31 14.39
C ASP A 111 -0.65 -1.84 13.83
N HIS A 112 -0.32 -3.11 14.06
CA HIS A 112 0.86 -3.73 13.47
C HIS A 112 0.74 -3.86 11.95
N LYS A 113 -0.44 -4.26 11.45
CA LYS A 113 -0.70 -4.35 10.00
C LYS A 113 -0.52 -3.01 9.31
N ILE A 114 -1.20 -1.97 9.80
CA ILE A 114 -1.08 -0.62 9.23
C ILE A 114 0.34 -0.07 9.47
N GLY A 115 0.92 -0.33 10.64
CA GLY A 115 2.28 0.07 10.97
C GLY A 115 3.31 -0.47 9.99
N ARG A 116 3.20 -1.74 9.59
CA ARG A 116 4.04 -2.38 8.56
C ARG A 116 3.79 -1.81 7.16
N LEU A 117 2.53 -1.54 6.82
CA LEU A 117 2.17 -0.97 5.52
C LEU A 117 2.79 0.41 5.33
N LEU A 118 2.64 1.28 6.33
CA LEU A 118 3.14 2.66 6.27
C LEU A 118 4.63 2.76 6.59
N ALA A 119 5.24 1.71 7.17
CA ALA A 119 6.69 1.65 7.37
C ALA A 119 7.43 1.78 6.04
N ASP A 120 8.54 2.52 6.07
CA ASP A 120 9.42 2.76 4.93
C ASP A 120 8.73 3.42 3.73
N SER A 121 7.61 4.11 3.98
CA SER A 121 6.93 4.99 3.05
C SER A 121 7.03 6.46 3.51
N LYS A 122 6.57 7.40 2.67
CA LYS A 122 6.42 8.81 3.07
C LYS A 122 5.47 9.02 4.26
N TYR A 123 4.62 8.05 4.57
CA TYR A 123 3.68 8.07 5.69
C TYR A 123 4.24 7.46 6.98
N ALA A 124 5.53 7.14 7.06
CA ALA A 124 6.15 6.58 8.26
C ALA A 124 5.96 7.43 9.53
N HIS A 125 5.72 8.75 9.39
CA HIS A 125 5.44 9.66 10.50
C HIS A 125 4.13 9.32 11.26
N LEU A 126 3.17 8.66 10.58
CA LEU A 126 1.93 8.11 11.16
C LEU A 126 2.17 6.83 11.96
N THR A 127 3.41 6.36 12.08
CA THR A 127 3.79 5.18 12.86
C THR A 127 4.71 5.56 14.02
N ALA A 128 4.75 4.71 15.04
CA ALA A 128 5.71 4.73 16.14
C ALA A 128 6.50 3.42 16.16
N LYS A 129 7.72 3.45 16.70
CA LYS A 129 8.52 2.23 16.91
C LYS A 129 8.35 1.80 18.37
N VAL A 130 7.74 0.65 18.61
CA VAL A 130 7.51 0.06 19.94
C VAL A 130 8.21 -1.29 19.97
N LYS A 131 9.20 -1.45 20.88
CA LYS A 131 10.00 -2.68 21.01
C LYS A 131 10.58 -3.20 19.67
N GLY A 132 11.05 -2.28 18.82
CA GLY A 132 11.62 -2.64 17.52
C GLY A 132 10.61 -2.72 16.37
N ILE A 133 9.31 -2.87 16.66
CA ILE A 133 8.24 -3.06 15.69
C ILE A 133 7.57 -1.73 15.38
N ARG A 134 7.21 -1.49 14.10
CA ARG A 134 6.43 -0.32 13.67
C ARG A 134 4.94 -0.56 13.97
N VAL A 135 4.34 0.37 14.69
CA VAL A 135 2.94 0.34 15.13
C VAL A 135 2.26 1.60 14.62
N TYR A 136 1.03 1.51 14.12
CA TYR A 136 0.26 2.67 13.71
C TYR A 136 -0.08 3.56 14.90
N LYS A 137 0.11 4.88 14.75
CA LYS A 137 -0.36 5.88 15.72
C LYS A 137 -1.84 6.15 15.46
N ARG A 138 -2.67 5.14 15.68
CA ARG A 138 -4.12 5.25 15.46
C ARG A 138 -4.68 6.41 16.28
N ASN A 139 -5.39 7.31 15.62
CA ASN A 139 -6.06 8.42 16.29
C ASN A 139 -7.42 7.95 16.84
N ARG A 140 -7.48 7.66 18.15
CA ARG A 140 -8.74 7.37 18.86
C ARG A 140 -9.36 8.68 19.34
N MET A 141 -10.61 8.94 18.95
CA MET A 141 -11.31 10.18 19.30
C MET A 141 -12.36 9.92 20.38
N VAL A 142 -12.28 10.66 21.48
CA VAL A 142 -13.29 10.62 22.55
C VAL A 142 -14.07 11.92 22.54
N VAL A 143 -15.40 11.84 22.46
CA VAL A 143 -16.32 12.99 22.46
C VAL A 143 -17.19 12.90 23.71
N THR A 144 -17.18 13.94 24.54
CA THR A 144 -18.01 14.04 25.74
C THR A 144 -19.07 15.10 25.53
N ASN A 145 -20.33 14.68 25.44
CA ASN A 145 -21.48 15.57 25.33
C ASN A 145 -22.05 15.79 26.74
N SER A 146 -22.08 17.04 27.20
CA SER A 146 -22.77 17.39 28.44
C SER A 146 -24.28 17.40 28.21
N VAL A 147 -25.00 16.61 28.98
CA VAL A 147 -26.46 16.64 29.04
C VAL A 147 -26.83 17.47 30.26
N VAL A 148 -27.22 18.72 30.01
CA VAL A 148 -27.65 19.66 31.04
C VAL A 148 -29.07 19.26 31.49
N SER A 149 -29.15 18.41 32.51
CA SER A 149 -30.39 18.23 33.27
C SER A 149 -30.39 19.14 34.49
N LYS A 150 -31.55 19.71 34.82
CA LYS A 150 -31.73 20.74 35.88
C LYS A 150 -31.35 20.28 37.30
N LYS A 151 -30.98 19.01 37.51
CA LYS A 151 -30.64 18.47 38.83
C LYS A 151 -29.29 17.77 38.93
N ASP A 152 -28.71 17.27 37.83
CA ASP A 152 -27.36 16.70 37.80
C ASP A 152 -26.79 16.76 36.36
N PRO A 153 -25.56 17.27 36.15
CA PRO A 153 -24.91 17.19 34.86
C PRO A 153 -24.56 15.73 34.56
N THR A 154 -25.19 15.15 33.55
CA THR A 154 -24.84 13.81 33.06
C THR A 154 -23.97 13.96 31.81
N PHE A 155 -22.90 13.16 31.69
CA PHE A 155 -22.00 13.21 30.54
C PHE A 155 -22.20 11.96 29.69
N ASN A 156 -22.49 12.15 28.41
CA ASN A 156 -22.50 11.05 27.44
C ASN A 156 -21.16 11.02 26.70
N THR A 157 -20.42 9.92 26.86
CA THR A 157 -19.09 9.75 26.28
C THR A 157 -19.14 8.77 25.12
N ILE A 158 -18.83 9.25 23.91
CA ILE A 158 -18.72 8.42 22.71
C ILE A 158 -17.23 8.26 22.39
N THR A 159 -16.78 7.01 22.25
CA THR A 159 -15.41 6.70 21.84
C THR A 159 -15.41 6.17 20.42
N TYR A 160 -14.68 6.82 19.52
CA TYR A 160 -14.40 6.32 18.18
C TYR A 160 -13.06 5.58 18.20
N ASP A 161 -13.06 4.33 17.73
CA ASP A 161 -11.86 3.50 17.60
C ASP A 161 -10.87 4.09 16.59
N TRP A 162 -11.34 4.90 15.64
CA TRP A 162 -10.50 5.60 14.67
C TRP A 162 -11.13 6.92 14.24
N ALA A 163 -10.28 7.91 13.97
CA ALA A 163 -10.61 9.16 13.30
C ALA A 163 -9.48 9.59 12.36
N PRO A 164 -9.75 10.43 11.34
CA PRO A 164 -8.70 10.91 10.45
C PRO A 164 -7.59 11.63 11.24
N PRO A 165 -6.31 11.43 10.90
CA PRO A 165 -5.19 12.06 11.59
C PRO A 165 -5.12 13.56 11.29
N GLY A 166 -4.55 14.34 12.20
CA GLY A 166 -4.22 15.74 11.97
C GLY A 166 -5.39 16.74 12.01
N LEU A 167 -6.60 16.28 12.37
CA LEU A 167 -7.79 17.15 12.42
C LEU A 167 -8.02 17.78 13.80
N THR A 168 -8.66 18.96 13.79
CA THR A 168 -9.35 19.46 14.99
C THR A 168 -10.54 18.56 15.34
N GLN A 169 -10.90 18.50 16.62
CA GLN A 169 -12.05 17.69 17.06
C GLN A 169 -13.34 18.09 16.34
N LYS A 170 -13.56 19.40 16.11
CA LYS A 170 -14.72 19.91 15.36
C LYS A 170 -14.78 19.35 13.95
N LEU A 171 -13.67 19.39 13.20
CA LEU A 171 -13.63 18.91 11.82
C LEU A 171 -13.76 17.37 11.76
N ALA A 172 -13.14 16.66 12.70
CA ALA A 172 -13.30 15.22 12.83
C ALA A 172 -14.75 14.81 13.13
N MET A 173 -15.46 15.57 13.97
CA MET A 173 -16.89 15.34 14.24
C MET A 173 -17.76 15.59 13.00
N LEU A 174 -17.50 16.64 12.22
CA LEU A 174 -18.18 16.88 10.94
C LEU A 174 -17.94 15.73 9.96
N TYR A 175 -16.70 15.23 9.87
CA TYR A 175 -16.37 14.07 9.05
C TYR A 175 -17.16 12.83 9.48
N MET A 176 -17.17 12.51 10.79
CA MET A 176 -17.90 11.35 11.31
C MET A 176 -19.42 11.45 11.07
N ALA A 177 -19.99 12.66 11.09
CA ALA A 177 -21.40 12.88 10.79
C ALA A 177 -21.78 12.51 9.35
N LEU A 178 -20.84 12.66 8.39
CA LEU A 178 -21.02 12.29 6.99
C LEU A 178 -20.84 10.79 6.72
N VAL A 179 -20.19 10.06 7.63
CA VAL A 179 -20.10 8.60 7.56
C VAL A 179 -21.46 7.99 7.97
N PRO A 180 -22.00 7.00 7.21
CA PRO A 180 -23.22 6.28 7.58
C PRO A 180 -23.11 5.70 8.98
N GLU A 181 -24.19 5.77 9.77
CA GLU A 181 -24.18 5.43 11.20
C GLU A 181 -23.68 4.00 11.46
N GLU A 182 -24.13 3.07 10.63
CA GLU A 182 -23.77 1.66 10.63
C GLU A 182 -22.30 1.39 10.24
N LYS A 183 -21.60 2.39 9.66
CA LYS A 183 -20.18 2.32 9.28
C LYS A 183 -19.29 3.19 10.17
N ARG A 184 -19.83 3.95 11.13
CA ARG A 184 -19.04 4.79 12.05
C ARG A 184 -18.26 3.90 13.02
N PRO A 185 -16.94 4.11 13.19
CA PRO A 185 -16.10 3.25 14.03
C PRO A 185 -16.27 3.58 15.52
N VAL A 186 -17.49 3.57 16.04
CA VAL A 186 -17.78 3.77 17.47
C VAL A 186 -17.47 2.48 18.23
N ALA A 187 -16.67 2.58 19.29
CA ALA A 187 -16.22 1.43 20.07
C ALA A 187 -17.40 0.57 20.53
N GLY A 188 -17.36 -0.73 20.23
CA GLY A 188 -18.38 -1.69 20.61
C GLY A 188 -19.63 -1.72 19.72
N THR A 189 -19.68 -0.95 18.63
CA THR A 189 -20.81 -0.98 17.67
C THR A 189 -20.51 -1.83 16.43
N GLU A 190 -21.54 -2.10 15.63
CA GLU A 190 -21.41 -2.73 14.31
C GLU A 190 -20.46 -1.98 13.38
N GLY A 191 -20.40 -0.65 13.48
CA GLY A 191 -19.51 0.15 12.64
C GLY A 191 -18.02 -0.01 12.99
N ALA A 192 -17.67 -0.23 14.27
CA ALA A 192 -16.31 -0.62 14.65
C ALA A 192 -15.96 -2.02 14.12
N MET A 193 -16.90 -2.97 14.18
CA MET A 193 -16.72 -4.31 13.62
C MET A 193 -16.57 -4.28 12.09
N TYR A 194 -17.39 -3.46 11.41
CA TYR A 194 -17.30 -3.19 9.98
C TYR A 194 -15.90 -2.67 9.63
N ARG A 195 -15.40 -1.65 10.33
CA ARG A 195 -14.04 -1.11 10.11
C ARG A 195 -12.97 -2.22 10.22
N ARG A 196 -13.01 -3.03 11.28
CA ARG A 196 -12.05 -4.14 11.47
C ARG A 196 -12.13 -5.17 10.33
N ARG A 197 -13.34 -5.52 9.88
CA ARG A 197 -13.53 -6.40 8.73
C ARG A 197 -12.90 -5.81 7.46
N GLN A 198 -13.15 -4.53 7.20
CA GLN A 198 -12.57 -3.84 6.05
C GLN A 198 -11.04 -3.78 6.13
N LEU A 199 -10.44 -3.59 7.30
CA LEU A 199 -8.97 -3.67 7.47
C LEU A 199 -8.42 -5.03 7.06
N MET A 200 -9.05 -6.13 7.51
CA MET A 200 -8.58 -7.47 7.15
C MET A 200 -8.74 -7.74 5.65
N ARG A 201 -9.85 -7.29 5.06
CA ARG A 201 -10.19 -7.55 3.65
C ARG A 201 -9.38 -6.73 2.66
N GLN A 202 -9.30 -5.43 2.93
CA GLN A 202 -8.65 -4.47 2.05
C GLN A 202 -7.12 -4.51 2.17
N LEU A 203 -6.60 -4.92 3.33
CA LEU A 203 -5.16 -4.97 3.62
C LEU A 203 -4.75 -6.35 4.18
N PRO A 204 -4.83 -7.44 3.39
CA PRO A 204 -4.45 -8.76 3.87
C PRO A 204 -2.99 -8.78 4.33
N VAL A 205 -2.75 -9.24 5.56
CA VAL A 205 -1.42 -9.16 6.18
C VAL A 205 -0.37 -10.01 5.43
N TYR A 206 -0.79 -11.12 4.84
CA TYR A 206 0.07 -12.02 4.07
C TYR A 206 0.45 -11.45 2.70
N ASP A 207 -0.17 -10.35 2.23
CA ASP A 207 0.31 -9.62 1.05
C ASP A 207 1.56 -8.78 1.36
N GLN A 208 1.92 -8.64 2.64
CA GLN A 208 3.01 -7.78 3.14
C GLN A 208 4.02 -8.50 4.04
N ASP A 209 3.67 -9.68 4.53
CA ASP A 209 4.54 -10.46 5.40
C ASP A 209 4.73 -11.87 4.81
N PRO A 210 5.88 -12.14 4.16
CA PRO A 210 6.19 -13.45 3.61
C PRO A 210 6.08 -14.59 4.62
N SER A 211 6.28 -14.32 5.91
CA SER A 211 6.19 -15.34 6.96
C SER A 211 4.76 -15.83 7.24
N LEU A 212 3.75 -15.10 6.74
CA LEU A 212 2.33 -15.43 6.88
C LEU A 212 1.74 -16.07 5.60
N CYS A 213 2.55 -16.19 4.55
CA CYS A 213 2.23 -16.96 3.36
C CYS A 213 2.24 -18.46 3.66
N ASN A 214 1.49 -19.24 2.89
CA ASN A 214 1.44 -20.68 3.04
C ASN A 214 2.63 -21.32 2.33
N GLY A 215 3.42 -22.08 3.09
CA GLY A 215 4.64 -22.70 2.59
C GLY A 215 5.83 -21.73 2.56
N SER A 216 7.01 -22.26 2.28
CA SER A 216 8.22 -21.46 2.15
C SER A 216 8.31 -20.90 0.74
N LEU A 217 8.27 -19.57 0.60
CA LEU A 217 8.59 -18.91 -0.65
C LEU A 217 10.07 -19.15 -1.00
N SER A 218 10.37 -19.36 -2.27
CA SER A 218 11.76 -19.43 -2.74
C SER A 218 12.46 -18.07 -2.59
N GLU A 219 13.79 -18.06 -2.62
CA GLU A 219 14.57 -16.81 -2.54
C GLU A 219 14.16 -15.80 -3.63
N ASP A 220 13.96 -16.28 -4.87
CA ASP A 220 13.49 -15.46 -5.99
C ASP A 220 12.08 -14.88 -5.74
N GLN A 221 11.17 -15.67 -5.17
CA GLN A 221 9.83 -15.21 -4.83
C GLN A 221 9.83 -14.19 -3.69
N LEU A 222 10.67 -14.40 -2.67
CA LEU A 222 10.87 -13.43 -1.58
C LEU A 222 11.40 -12.12 -2.11
N GLN A 223 12.38 -12.18 -3.02
CA GLN A 223 12.94 -10.99 -3.66
C GLN A 223 11.89 -10.28 -4.52
N ALA A 224 11.11 -11.02 -5.31
CA ALA A 224 10.02 -10.47 -6.12
C ALA A 224 8.94 -9.79 -5.25
N MET A 225 8.59 -10.38 -4.11
CA MET A 225 7.65 -9.80 -3.14
C MET A 225 8.22 -8.53 -2.50
N SER A 226 9.49 -8.54 -2.10
CA SER A 226 10.17 -7.37 -1.53
C SER A 226 10.19 -6.19 -2.50
N VAL A 227 10.57 -6.44 -3.77
CA VAL A 227 10.55 -5.42 -4.84
C VAL A 227 9.13 -4.90 -5.07
N PHE A 228 8.15 -5.81 -5.17
CA PHE A 228 6.74 -5.44 -5.35
C PHE A 228 6.25 -4.54 -4.21
N MET A 229 6.56 -4.89 -2.96
CA MET A 229 6.20 -4.11 -1.78
C MET A 229 6.82 -2.73 -1.78
N LYS A 230 8.11 -2.65 -2.12
CA LYS A 230 8.82 -1.38 -2.22
C LYS A 230 8.18 -0.47 -3.27
N CYS A 231 7.94 -0.97 -4.48
CA CYS A 231 7.36 -0.21 -5.57
C CYS A 231 5.99 0.36 -5.21
N TYR A 232 5.05 -0.46 -4.69
CA TYR A 232 3.73 0.08 -4.39
C TYR A 232 3.76 1.10 -3.25
N LYS A 233 4.66 0.95 -2.26
CA LYS A 233 4.78 1.90 -1.13
C LYS A 233 5.30 3.26 -1.58
N GLU A 234 6.14 3.27 -2.61
CA GLU A 234 6.73 4.49 -3.17
C GLU A 234 5.78 5.17 -4.17
N GLU A 235 5.10 4.39 -5.01
CA GLU A 235 4.42 4.91 -6.20
C GLU A 235 2.89 4.97 -6.09
N ALA A 236 2.27 4.08 -5.32
CA ALA A 236 0.81 3.89 -5.32
C ALA A 236 0.15 4.15 -3.96
N LEU A 237 0.80 3.74 -2.87
CA LEU A 237 0.26 3.85 -1.51
C LEU A 237 0.04 5.32 -1.14
N GLY A 238 -1.14 5.58 -0.61
CA GLY A 238 -1.57 6.89 -0.13
C GLY A 238 -2.36 6.80 1.16
N VAL A 239 -2.40 7.91 1.90
CA VAL A 239 -3.32 8.13 3.01
C VAL A 239 -4.10 9.40 2.71
N GLY A 240 -5.43 9.31 2.70
CA GLY A 240 -6.30 10.43 2.38
C GLY A 240 -6.19 11.55 3.41
N GLU A 241 -6.18 12.79 2.95
CA GLU A 241 -6.15 13.99 3.78
C GLU A 241 -7.56 14.55 3.90
N VAL A 242 -8.03 14.80 5.12
CA VAL A 242 -9.35 15.41 5.33
C VAL A 242 -9.18 16.91 5.58
N ALA A 243 -9.85 17.73 4.78
CA ALA A 243 -9.82 19.19 4.89
C ALA A 243 -11.14 19.79 4.38
N LEU A 244 -11.31 21.11 4.48
CA LEU A 244 -12.39 21.79 3.77
C LEU A 244 -12.03 21.95 2.27
N PRO A 245 -13.03 22.12 1.38
CA PRO A 245 -12.79 22.35 -0.03
C PRO A 245 -11.82 23.50 -0.30
N GLY A 246 -10.76 23.22 -1.05
CA GLY A 246 -9.70 24.17 -1.41
C GLY A 246 -8.52 24.21 -0.44
N GLU A 247 -8.58 23.49 0.68
CA GLU A 247 -7.54 23.49 1.72
C GLU A 247 -6.62 22.25 1.68
N GLY A 248 -6.77 21.38 0.68
CA GLY A 248 -5.95 20.18 0.53
C GLY A 248 -4.46 20.49 0.34
N GLY A 249 -3.58 19.71 0.97
CA GLY A 249 -2.13 19.84 0.83
C GLY A 249 -1.52 20.97 1.65
N ALA A 250 -2.30 21.64 2.51
CA ALA A 250 -1.81 22.68 3.41
C ALA A 250 -0.88 22.13 4.50
N ASN A 251 -0.94 20.83 4.79
CA ASN A 251 -0.10 20.15 5.79
C ASN A 251 0.66 18.96 5.17
N PRO A 252 1.68 19.21 4.32
CA PRO A 252 2.43 18.13 3.70
C PRO A 252 3.15 17.26 4.75
N PRO A 253 3.31 15.94 4.51
CA PRO A 253 4.12 15.08 5.36
C PRO A 253 5.51 15.65 5.62
N PRO A 254 6.12 15.41 6.80
CA PRO A 254 7.50 15.79 7.04
C PRO A 254 8.42 15.11 6.01
N VAL A 255 9.16 15.90 5.23
CA VAL A 255 10.11 15.39 4.24
C VAL A 255 11.23 14.64 4.96
N ILE A 256 11.26 13.32 4.84
CA ILE A 256 12.40 12.49 5.29
C ILE A 256 13.55 12.76 4.30
N LYS A 257 14.59 13.46 4.76
CA LYS A 257 15.81 13.68 3.97
C LYS A 257 16.53 12.33 3.78
N GLY A 258 16.26 11.65 2.67
CA GLY A 258 17.13 10.58 2.18
C GLY A 258 18.51 11.14 1.86
N HIS A 259 19.57 10.36 2.13
CA HIS A 259 20.96 10.71 1.82
C HIS A 259 21.11 11.01 0.33
N ARG A 260 21.10 12.30 -0.01
CA ARG A 260 21.40 12.79 -1.35
C ARG A 260 22.91 12.72 -1.54
N GLN A 261 23.36 11.89 -2.47
CA GLN A 261 24.73 11.91 -2.97
C GLN A 261 25.06 13.33 -3.45
N LYS A 262 26.09 13.92 -2.86
CA LYS A 262 26.73 15.12 -3.37
C LYS A 262 27.36 14.76 -4.70
N ASN A 263 27.03 15.50 -5.75
CA ASN A 263 27.99 15.86 -6.80
C ASN A 263 27.51 17.12 -7.55
N GLY A 264 28.45 18.07 -7.67
CA GLY A 264 28.54 19.02 -8.78
C GLY A 264 27.67 20.27 -8.73
N ALA A 265 28.23 21.37 -8.22
CA ALA A 265 27.72 22.72 -8.40
C ALA A 265 27.94 23.21 -9.84
N VAL A 266 26.89 23.76 -10.48
CA VAL A 266 27.01 24.77 -11.53
C VAL A 266 25.92 25.83 -11.31
N THR A 267 26.36 27.07 -11.47
CA THR A 267 25.75 28.35 -11.09
C THR A 267 24.47 28.69 -11.86
N GLY A 268 23.46 29.25 -11.17
CA GLY A 268 22.23 29.75 -11.78
C GLY A 268 21.71 31.00 -11.07
N GLY A 269 21.74 32.14 -11.77
CA GLY A 269 21.12 33.39 -11.36
C GLY A 269 19.58 33.37 -11.43
N PRO A 270 18.90 34.43 -10.98
CA PRO A 270 17.47 34.40 -10.67
C PRO A 270 16.62 34.44 -11.95
N ARG A 271 15.72 33.45 -12.12
CA ARG A 271 14.73 33.45 -13.20
C ARG A 271 13.35 33.87 -12.68
N LYS A 272 12.81 34.87 -13.39
CA LYS A 272 11.51 35.54 -13.23
C LYS A 272 10.33 34.61 -13.51
N ALA A 273 9.20 34.92 -12.87
CA ALA A 273 7.88 34.38 -13.16
C ALA A 273 7.43 34.68 -14.61
N PRO A 274 6.58 33.83 -15.22
CA PRO A 274 6.03 34.11 -16.54
C PRO A 274 4.87 35.12 -16.45
N ILE A 275 4.97 36.15 -17.28
CA ILE A 275 3.97 37.17 -17.55
C ILE A 275 3.01 36.61 -18.60
N ILE A 276 1.71 36.52 -18.28
CA ILE A 276 0.65 36.33 -19.28
C ILE A 276 0.25 37.72 -19.78
N GLN A 277 0.36 37.92 -21.09
CA GLN A 277 -0.06 39.13 -21.80
C GLN A 277 -1.59 39.12 -21.98
N SER A 278 -2.23 40.26 -21.70
CA SER A 278 -3.60 40.56 -22.10
C SER A 278 -3.62 41.95 -22.73
N ASP A 279 -4.06 42.06 -23.99
CA ASP A 279 -4.27 43.33 -24.68
C ASP A 279 -5.47 44.10 -24.09
N PRO A 280 -5.45 45.45 -24.14
CA PRO A 280 -6.42 46.27 -23.44
C PRO A 280 -7.53 46.76 -24.38
N ASN A 281 -8.77 46.69 -23.92
CA ASN A 281 -9.71 47.77 -24.24
C ASN A 281 -10.87 47.85 -23.25
N THR A 282 -11.23 49.10 -22.94
CA THR A 282 -12.51 49.58 -22.37
C THR A 282 -12.52 49.95 -20.87
N THR A 283 -12.15 51.21 -20.65
CA THR A 283 -12.86 52.29 -19.92
C THR A 283 -13.52 52.01 -18.56
N SER A 284 -13.01 52.72 -17.54
CA SER A 284 -13.57 52.90 -16.19
C SER A 284 -15.02 53.39 -16.16
N THR A 285 -15.84 52.76 -15.31
CA THR A 285 -16.82 53.44 -14.45
C THR A 285 -16.95 52.67 -13.12
N ASN A 286 -17.21 53.41 -12.05
CA ASN A 286 -17.24 52.97 -10.65
C ASN A 286 -18.29 51.88 -10.36
N GLY A 287 -17.90 50.90 -9.55
CA GLY A 287 -18.81 49.95 -8.90
C GLY A 287 -18.03 49.03 -7.96
N THR A 288 -18.40 49.03 -6.68
CA THR A 288 -17.91 48.11 -5.65
C THR A 288 -18.53 46.72 -5.85
N ASP A 289 -17.80 45.77 -6.43
CA ASP A 289 -18.01 44.32 -6.25
C ASP A 289 -16.83 43.53 -6.87
N ASP A 290 -16.71 42.23 -6.58
CA ASP A 290 -15.82 41.24 -7.22
C ASP A 290 -14.55 40.77 -6.48
N HIS A 291 -14.62 40.59 -5.15
CA HIS A 291 -13.65 39.74 -4.43
C HIS A 291 -14.14 38.32 -4.12
N TYR A 292 -15.22 37.86 -4.75
CA TYR A 292 -15.85 36.56 -4.42
C TYR A 292 -16.19 35.71 -5.65
N LYS A 293 -15.19 35.36 -6.46
CA LYS A 293 -15.31 34.14 -7.29
C LYS A 293 -15.20 32.93 -6.37
N LYS A 294 -16.33 32.57 -5.74
CA LYS A 294 -16.50 31.32 -4.99
C LYS A 294 -16.22 30.17 -5.96
N SER A 295 -15.01 29.61 -5.94
CA SER A 295 -14.68 28.39 -6.66
C SER A 295 -15.69 27.32 -6.23
N LYS A 296 -16.55 26.89 -7.16
CA LYS A 296 -17.47 25.78 -6.91
C LYS A 296 -16.64 24.51 -6.98
N TYR A 297 -16.45 23.87 -5.84
CA TYR A 297 -15.76 22.60 -5.78
C TYR A 297 -16.73 21.44 -5.98
N HIS A 298 -16.29 20.39 -6.66
CA HIS A 298 -17.09 19.23 -7.02
C HIS A 298 -16.39 17.97 -6.53
N CYS A 299 -17.18 16.97 -6.16
CA CYS A 299 -16.68 15.66 -5.78
C CYS A 299 -16.32 14.86 -7.02
N SER A 300 -15.08 14.38 -7.10
CA SER A 300 -14.58 13.51 -8.17
C SER A 300 -15.26 12.15 -8.23
N GLY A 301 -15.93 11.70 -7.15
CA GLY A 301 -16.67 10.43 -7.12
C GLY A 301 -18.08 10.50 -7.71
N CYS A 302 -18.92 11.41 -7.21
CA CYS A 302 -20.32 11.53 -7.65
C CYS A 302 -20.61 12.70 -8.61
N GLY A 303 -19.66 13.62 -8.81
CA GLY A 303 -19.84 14.84 -9.62
C GLY A 303 -20.57 15.99 -8.91
N GLU A 304 -21.20 15.72 -7.76
CA GLU A 304 -21.98 16.72 -7.01
C GLU A 304 -21.09 17.76 -6.29
N LEU A 305 -21.69 18.90 -5.97
CA LEU A 305 -21.00 19.98 -5.26
C LEU A 305 -20.54 19.55 -3.86
N THR A 306 -19.37 20.04 -3.45
CA THR A 306 -18.88 19.92 -2.08
C THR A 306 -19.08 21.25 -1.34
N PRO A 307 -19.93 21.32 -0.31
CA PRO A 307 -20.13 22.54 0.48
C PRO A 307 -18.82 23.00 1.13
N LEU A 308 -18.54 24.32 1.12
CA LEU A 308 -17.27 24.88 1.63
C LEU A 308 -17.02 24.63 3.12
N ASP A 309 -18.08 24.41 3.89
CA ASP A 309 -18.07 24.14 5.32
C ASP A 309 -18.17 22.64 5.66
N SER A 310 -18.20 21.78 4.64
CA SER A 310 -18.28 20.33 4.77
C SER A 310 -16.92 19.70 4.46
N PRO A 311 -16.40 18.81 5.32
CA PRO A 311 -15.13 18.13 5.05
C PRO A 311 -15.20 17.28 3.79
N VAL A 312 -14.07 17.27 3.08
CA VAL A 312 -13.79 16.41 1.91
C VAL A 312 -12.49 15.65 2.14
N VAL A 313 -12.28 14.60 1.36
CA VAL A 313 -11.06 13.81 1.34
C VAL A 313 -10.26 14.17 0.09
N TYR A 314 -8.96 14.41 0.25
CA TYR A 314 -7.98 14.58 -0.82
C TYR A 314 -7.10 13.34 -0.92
N ALA A 315 -6.69 13.01 -2.15
CA ALA A 315 -5.70 11.99 -2.43
C ALA A 315 -4.52 12.62 -3.15
N GLU A 316 -3.38 12.76 -2.48
CA GLU A 316 -2.14 13.30 -3.04
C GLU A 316 -1.77 12.68 -4.41
N GLY A 317 -1.92 11.36 -4.57
CA GLY A 317 -1.62 10.67 -5.84
C GLY A 317 -2.49 11.14 -7.02
N ALA A 318 -3.68 11.68 -6.72
CA ALA A 318 -4.62 12.20 -7.69
C ALA A 318 -4.44 13.70 -7.97
N GLY A 319 -3.59 14.38 -7.19
CA GLY A 319 -3.52 15.84 -7.14
C GLY A 319 -4.53 16.46 -6.17
N TYR A 320 -4.25 17.68 -5.72
CA TYR A 320 -5.12 18.46 -4.82
C TYR A 320 -6.21 19.25 -5.57
N ASP A 321 -6.32 19.08 -6.88
CA ASP A 321 -7.44 19.52 -7.71
C ASP A 321 -8.65 18.57 -7.63
N LYS A 322 -8.44 17.35 -7.12
CA LYS A 322 -9.48 16.33 -6.94
C LYS A 322 -9.81 16.13 -5.47
N GLN A 323 -11.10 15.97 -5.19
CA GLN A 323 -11.63 15.80 -3.85
C GLN A 323 -12.85 14.91 -3.85
N TRP A 324 -13.11 14.22 -2.75
CA TRP A 324 -14.23 13.30 -2.60
C TRP A 324 -15.02 13.64 -1.34
N HIS A 325 -16.34 13.47 -1.37
CA HIS A 325 -17.08 13.35 -0.12
C HIS A 325 -16.53 12.14 0.67
N PRO A 326 -16.61 12.14 2.01
CA PRO A 326 -16.21 10.98 2.81
C PRO A 326 -16.84 9.66 2.38
N THR A 327 -18.09 9.70 1.89
CA THR A 327 -18.82 8.53 1.38
C THR A 327 -18.46 8.12 -0.05
N CYS A 328 -17.84 9.02 -0.81
CA CYS A 328 -17.41 8.79 -2.19
C CYS A 328 -15.94 8.37 -2.29
N PHE A 329 -15.20 8.38 -1.18
CA PHE A 329 -13.81 7.93 -1.13
C PHE A 329 -13.77 6.39 -0.98
N VAL A 330 -14.13 5.71 -2.07
CA VAL A 330 -14.33 4.26 -2.15
C VAL A 330 -13.36 3.63 -3.15
N CYS A 331 -13.14 2.32 -3.02
CA CYS A 331 -12.41 1.55 -4.02
C CYS A 331 -13.25 1.41 -5.31
N SER A 332 -12.66 1.68 -6.47
CA SER A 332 -13.32 1.57 -7.78
C SER A 332 -13.73 0.14 -8.16
N GLU A 333 -13.19 -0.90 -7.52
CA GLU A 333 -13.54 -2.30 -7.83
C GLU A 333 -14.66 -2.86 -6.95
N CYS A 334 -14.55 -2.74 -5.61
CA CYS A 334 -15.59 -3.26 -4.72
C CYS A 334 -16.62 -2.23 -4.26
N GLY A 335 -16.40 -0.94 -4.52
CA GLY A 335 -17.29 0.13 -4.05
C GLY A 335 -17.27 0.36 -2.53
N GLU A 336 -16.43 -0.35 -1.78
CA GLU A 336 -16.33 -0.16 -0.33
C GLU A 336 -15.47 1.05 0.03
N ALA A 337 -15.83 1.72 1.12
CA ALA A 337 -15.07 2.84 1.68
C ALA A 337 -13.64 2.42 2.00
N LEU A 338 -12.67 3.23 1.58
CA LEU A 338 -11.25 2.96 1.79
C LEU A 338 -10.92 3.09 3.27
N VAL A 339 -10.60 1.96 3.88
CA VAL A 339 -10.50 1.85 5.33
C VAL A 339 -9.34 2.68 5.86
N ASP A 340 -9.59 3.44 6.92
CA ASP A 340 -8.65 4.38 7.53
C ASP A 340 -8.04 5.41 6.56
N LEU A 341 -8.75 5.68 5.46
CA LEU A 341 -8.29 6.52 4.34
C LEU A 341 -7.05 5.99 3.63
N VAL A 342 -6.66 4.72 3.88
CA VAL A 342 -5.55 4.09 3.18
C VAL A 342 -6.02 3.71 1.77
N TYR A 343 -5.31 4.19 0.75
CA TYR A 343 -5.65 3.98 -0.64
C TYR A 343 -4.42 3.64 -1.48
N PHE A 344 -4.67 3.12 -2.67
CA PHE A 344 -3.68 2.85 -3.69
C PHE A 344 -4.13 3.53 -4.98
N TRP A 345 -3.30 4.43 -5.50
CA TRP A 345 -3.60 5.15 -6.72
C TRP A 345 -2.96 4.45 -7.92
N LYS A 346 -3.77 4.14 -8.93
CA LYS A 346 -3.29 3.56 -10.19
C LYS A 346 -4.21 3.98 -11.32
N GLU A 347 -3.62 4.47 -12.43
CA GLU A 347 -4.36 4.76 -13.67
C GLU A 347 -5.58 5.68 -13.49
N GLY A 348 -5.50 6.64 -12.56
CA GLY A 348 -6.61 7.56 -12.30
C GLY A 348 -7.67 7.05 -11.34
N GLU A 349 -7.49 5.86 -10.75
CA GLU A 349 -8.47 5.20 -9.90
C GLU A 349 -7.99 5.03 -8.44
N LEU A 350 -8.96 5.11 -7.53
CA LEU A 350 -8.79 4.79 -6.11
C LEU A 350 -9.01 3.29 -5.89
N LEU A 351 -7.99 2.59 -5.39
CA LEU A 351 -8.07 1.16 -5.12
C LEU A 351 -7.77 0.87 -3.64
N CYS A 352 -8.39 -0.19 -3.11
CA CYS A 352 -7.92 -0.76 -1.85
C CYS A 352 -6.68 -1.62 -2.10
N GLY A 353 -5.92 -1.94 -1.06
CA GLY A 353 -4.67 -2.71 -1.20
C GLY A 353 -4.87 -4.05 -1.89
N ARG A 354 -5.89 -4.81 -1.50
CA ARG A 354 -6.25 -6.10 -2.12
C ARG A 354 -6.41 -5.98 -3.64
N HIS A 355 -7.24 -5.03 -4.10
CA HIS A 355 -7.57 -4.87 -5.53
C HIS A 355 -6.38 -4.30 -6.32
N TYR A 356 -5.64 -3.34 -5.78
CA TYR A 356 -4.39 -2.88 -6.38
C TYR A 356 -3.41 -4.05 -6.59
N CYS A 357 -3.24 -4.88 -5.56
CA CYS A 357 -2.36 -6.04 -5.62
C CYS A 357 -2.86 -7.07 -6.65
N GLN A 358 -4.16 -7.37 -6.70
CA GLN A 358 -4.76 -8.28 -7.69
C GLN A 358 -4.62 -7.80 -9.13
N ARG A 359 -4.62 -6.49 -9.38
CA ARG A 359 -4.34 -5.92 -10.72
C ARG A 359 -2.88 -6.06 -11.15
N THR A 360 -1.97 -6.27 -10.21
CA THR A 360 -0.52 -6.23 -10.48
C THR A 360 0.11 -7.61 -10.36
N ARG A 361 -0.45 -8.49 -9.52
CA ARG A 361 -0.03 -9.87 -9.34
C ARG A 361 -1.25 -10.79 -9.24
N PRO A 362 -1.23 -11.97 -9.89
CA PRO A 362 -2.32 -12.93 -9.79
C PRO A 362 -2.51 -13.39 -8.34
N ARG A 363 -3.76 -13.52 -7.90
CA ARG A 363 -4.10 -14.06 -6.58
C ARG A 363 -4.63 -15.48 -6.72
N CYS A 364 -4.13 -16.39 -5.89
CA CYS A 364 -4.57 -17.78 -5.89
C CYS A 364 -6.00 -17.90 -5.37
N ALA A 365 -6.92 -18.41 -6.20
CA ALA A 365 -8.31 -18.64 -5.81
C ALA A 365 -8.50 -19.75 -4.75
N GLY A 366 -7.43 -20.49 -4.42
CA GLY A 366 -7.45 -21.53 -3.39
C GLY A 366 -7.03 -21.04 -2.01
N CYS A 367 -5.84 -20.43 -1.90
CA CYS A 367 -5.27 -19.95 -0.64
C CYS A 367 -5.41 -18.45 -0.41
N ASP A 368 -5.92 -17.70 -1.38
CA ASP A 368 -6.12 -16.24 -1.32
C ASP A 368 -4.82 -15.41 -1.28
N GLU A 369 -3.65 -16.01 -1.48
CA GLU A 369 -2.36 -15.31 -1.49
C GLU A 369 -1.96 -14.86 -2.90
N LEU A 370 -1.17 -13.78 -3.00
CA LEU A 370 -0.54 -13.37 -4.26
C LEU A 370 0.47 -14.43 -4.72
N ILE A 371 0.49 -14.68 -6.03
CA ILE A 371 1.37 -15.65 -6.65
C ILE A 371 2.58 -14.92 -7.23
N PHE A 372 3.75 -15.17 -6.64
CA PHE A 372 5.03 -14.61 -7.10
C PHE A 372 5.78 -15.54 -8.05
N CYS A 373 5.39 -16.82 -8.13
CA CYS A 373 5.89 -17.78 -9.10
C CYS A 373 5.36 -17.49 -10.51
N GLU A 374 6.19 -17.62 -11.53
CA GLU A 374 5.77 -17.50 -12.93
C GLU A 374 5.00 -18.73 -13.41
N ASP A 375 5.34 -19.92 -12.89
CA ASP A 375 4.73 -21.20 -13.26
C ASP A 375 3.45 -21.48 -12.46
N TYR A 376 2.46 -20.58 -12.56
CA TYR A 376 1.15 -20.75 -11.92
C TYR A 376 0.11 -21.34 -12.89
N LYS A 377 -0.94 -21.94 -12.33
CA LYS A 377 -2.00 -22.58 -13.10
C LYS A 377 -3.16 -21.62 -13.33
N LYS A 378 -3.57 -21.47 -14.59
CA LYS A 378 -4.76 -20.71 -14.97
C LYS A 378 -5.94 -21.66 -15.15
N GLY A 379 -6.98 -21.49 -14.35
CA GLY A 379 -8.21 -22.26 -14.45
C GLY A 379 -8.99 -21.92 -15.72
N ILE A 380 -9.97 -22.77 -16.05
CA ILE A 380 -10.87 -22.60 -17.21
C ILE A 380 -11.63 -21.25 -17.14
N ASP A 381 -11.90 -20.80 -15.92
CA ASP A 381 -12.56 -19.53 -15.59
C ASP A 381 -11.61 -18.32 -15.53
N SER A 382 -10.39 -18.47 -16.03
CA SER A 382 -9.32 -17.47 -15.96
C SER A 382 -8.84 -17.10 -14.54
N ARG A 383 -9.27 -17.81 -13.49
CA ARG A 383 -8.71 -17.61 -12.15
C ARG A 383 -7.33 -18.23 -12.03
N ALA A 384 -6.46 -17.59 -11.26
CA ALA A 384 -5.10 -18.05 -11.04
C ALA A 384 -5.00 -18.94 -9.79
N TRP A 385 -4.09 -19.90 -9.84
CA TRP A 385 -3.88 -20.89 -8.79
C TRP A 385 -2.39 -21.21 -8.64
N HIS A 386 -1.93 -21.36 -7.39
CA HIS A 386 -0.70 -22.11 -7.16
C HIS A 386 -0.89 -23.56 -7.65
N GLN A 387 0.19 -24.22 -8.07
CA GLN A 387 0.16 -25.59 -8.59
C GLN A 387 -0.55 -26.56 -7.62
N ASP A 388 -0.18 -26.51 -6.34
CA ASP A 388 -0.71 -27.39 -5.30
C ASP A 388 -2.12 -27.01 -4.82
N HIS A 389 -2.66 -25.87 -5.27
CA HIS A 389 -3.95 -25.35 -4.81
C HIS A 389 -5.06 -25.52 -5.84
N TYR A 390 -4.76 -26.01 -7.05
CA TYR A 390 -5.74 -26.25 -8.11
C TYR A 390 -6.60 -27.50 -7.85
N CYS A 391 -7.37 -27.45 -6.76
CA CYS A 391 -8.16 -28.57 -6.26
C CYS A 391 -9.53 -28.13 -5.75
N CYS A 392 -10.50 -29.04 -5.87
CA CYS A 392 -11.85 -28.85 -5.40
C CYS A 392 -11.87 -28.59 -3.89
N TRP A 393 -12.62 -27.58 -3.48
CA TRP A 393 -12.69 -27.17 -2.09
C TRP A 393 -13.28 -28.24 -1.16
N ARG A 394 -14.18 -29.10 -1.66
CA ARG A 394 -14.87 -30.11 -0.84
C ARG A 394 -14.08 -31.40 -0.70
N CYS A 395 -13.63 -31.97 -1.81
CA CYS A 395 -13.00 -33.29 -1.83
C CYS A 395 -11.48 -33.25 -1.98
N GLY A 396 -10.89 -32.08 -2.27
CA GLY A 396 -9.44 -31.96 -2.50
C GLY A 396 -8.96 -32.55 -3.84
N GLN A 397 -9.85 -33.07 -4.69
CA GLN A 397 -9.48 -33.60 -6.00
C GLN A 397 -8.96 -32.49 -6.92
N GLY A 398 -7.86 -32.76 -7.63
CA GLY A 398 -7.32 -31.86 -8.65
C GLY A 398 -8.35 -31.55 -9.73
N LEU A 399 -8.45 -30.27 -10.11
CA LEU A 399 -9.45 -29.78 -11.07
C LEU A 399 -9.04 -29.99 -12.54
N ASP A 400 -8.03 -30.82 -12.78
CA ASP A 400 -7.66 -31.34 -14.09
C ASP A 400 -8.72 -32.28 -14.67
N SER A 401 -9.59 -32.81 -13.80
CA SER A 401 -10.71 -33.68 -14.15
C SER A 401 -12.02 -33.10 -13.59
N PRO A 402 -13.17 -33.34 -14.26
CA PRO A 402 -14.46 -32.92 -13.75
C PRO A 402 -14.70 -33.51 -12.35
N CYS A 403 -14.92 -32.64 -11.38
CA CYS A 403 -15.27 -33.05 -10.02
C CYS A 403 -16.77 -33.37 -9.93
N SER A 404 -17.11 -34.50 -9.32
CA SER A 404 -18.50 -34.92 -9.08
C SER A 404 -19.15 -34.23 -7.87
N CYS A 405 -18.44 -33.35 -7.18
CA CYS A 405 -19.04 -32.53 -6.13
C CYS A 405 -20.14 -31.66 -6.75
N PRO A 406 -21.29 -31.47 -6.06
CA PRO A 406 -22.27 -30.51 -6.51
C PRO A 406 -21.56 -29.17 -6.73
N GLN A 407 -21.78 -28.56 -7.91
CA GLN A 407 -21.26 -27.23 -8.23
C GLN A 407 -21.93 -26.21 -7.31
N THR A 408 -21.53 -26.18 -6.05
CA THR A 408 -21.67 -24.95 -5.29
C THR A 408 -20.67 -23.99 -5.88
N PRO A 409 -21.06 -22.74 -6.19
CA PRO A 409 -20.09 -21.74 -6.58
C PRO A 409 -18.95 -21.80 -5.58
N TYR A 410 -17.72 -21.73 -6.08
CA TYR A 410 -16.63 -21.29 -5.22
C TYR A 410 -17.17 -20.15 -4.37
N PRO A 411 -16.95 -20.13 -3.04
CA PRO A 411 -17.32 -18.96 -2.27
C PRO A 411 -16.71 -17.79 -3.03
N SER A 412 -17.57 -16.95 -3.61
CA SER A 412 -17.12 -15.84 -4.40
C SER A 412 -16.17 -15.07 -3.49
N PRO A 413 -14.95 -14.73 -3.93
CA PRO A 413 -14.25 -13.65 -3.26
C PRO A 413 -15.20 -12.45 -3.41
N VAL A 414 -15.92 -12.13 -2.34
CA VAL A 414 -16.83 -10.99 -2.30
C VAL A 414 -15.97 -9.75 -2.49
#